data_AF-A0A0F4J168-F1
#
_entry.id   AF-A0A0F4J168-F1
#
_cell.length_a   1.000
_cell.length_b   1.000
_cell.length_c   1.000
_cell.angle_alpha   90.00
_cell.angle_beta   90.00
_cell.angle_gamma   90.00
#
_symmetry.space_group_name_H-M   'P 1'
#
loop_
_entity.id
_entity.type
_entity.pdbx_description
1 polymer ?
#
loop_
_entity_poly.entity_id
_entity_poly.type
_entity_poly.pdbx_seq_one_letter_code
_entity_poly.pdbx_strand_id
1 'polypeptide(L)'
;GKSVVGGVSRIDVRPDGSGCDTVWESAIRSPSVVPKLSAGNGLLYFYEKEPNSWGIDAWYLTAVDFRTGERRWRQLTGTGPLYDNNWAPITLGPDGTAYVGVFNGIVAVRDAG
;
A
#
# COMPACT_ATOMS: atom_id res chain seq x y z
N GLY A 1 7.23 8.72 15.18
CA GLY A 1 6.50 7.49 15.51
C GLY A 1 7.50 6.39 15.80
N LYS A 2 7.18 5.45 16.70
CA LYS A 2 7.84 4.14 16.64
C LYS A 2 7.24 3.44 15.41
N SER A 3 7.89 3.61 14.27
CA SER A 3 7.41 3.00 13.03
C SER A 3 7.35 1.49 13.16
N VAL A 4 6.45 0.88 12.40
CA VAL A 4 6.26 -0.56 12.39
C VAL A 4 7.40 -1.25 11.67
N VAL A 5 7.69 -2.49 12.06
CA VAL A 5 8.49 -3.38 11.22
C VAL A 5 7.68 -3.64 9.94
N GLY A 6 8.34 -3.56 8.80
CA GLY A 6 7.69 -3.79 7.51
C GLY A 6 7.42 -5.26 7.26
N GLY A 7 6.62 -5.52 6.22
CA GLY A 7 6.33 -6.87 5.79
C GLY A 7 5.03 -6.92 5.02
N VAL A 8 5.11 -7.42 3.79
CA VAL A 8 3.97 -7.91 3.02
C VAL A 8 4.38 -9.22 2.39
N SER A 9 3.54 -10.24 2.47
CA SER A 9 3.78 -11.53 1.82
C SER A 9 2.62 -11.84 0.88
N ARG A 10 2.94 -12.34 -0.31
CA ARG A 10 1.96 -12.98 -1.17
C ARG A 10 1.98 -14.47 -0.89
N ILE A 11 0.80 -15.01 -0.61
CA ILE A 11 0.56 -16.42 -0.36
C ILE A 11 -0.49 -16.89 -1.35
N ASP A 12 -0.17 -17.91 -2.13
CA ASP A 12 -1.10 -18.56 -3.04
C ASP A 12 -1.66 -19.81 -2.36
N VAL A 13 -3.00 -19.98 -2.40
CA VAL A 13 -3.69 -21.17 -1.87
C VAL A 13 -3.78 -22.21 -2.98
N ARG A 14 -3.38 -23.45 -2.72
CA ARG A 14 -3.45 -24.52 -3.72
C ARG A 14 -4.90 -24.84 -4.09
N PRO A 15 -5.21 -25.15 -5.37
CA PRO A 15 -6.59 -25.34 -5.82
C PRO A 15 -7.38 -26.45 -5.11
N ASP A 16 -6.68 -27.47 -4.60
CA ASP A 16 -7.25 -28.59 -3.85
C ASP A 16 -7.41 -28.30 -2.35
N GLY A 17 -7.02 -27.10 -1.90
CA GLY A 17 -7.06 -26.70 -0.50
C GLY A 17 -6.04 -27.42 0.39
N SER A 18 -5.07 -28.16 -0.16
CA SER A 18 -4.11 -28.95 0.63
C SER A 18 -3.13 -28.08 1.44
N GLY A 19 -3.04 -26.79 1.13
CA GLY A 19 -2.09 -25.88 1.75
C GLY A 19 -1.88 -24.59 0.96
N CYS A 20 -0.83 -23.88 1.34
CA CYS A 20 -0.47 -22.57 0.81
C CYS A 20 1.02 -22.50 0.50
N ASP A 21 1.39 -21.72 -0.51
CA ASP A 21 2.76 -21.47 -0.91
C ASP A 21 3.08 -19.98 -0.78
N THR A 22 4.19 -19.65 -0.10
CA THR A 22 4.69 -18.27 -0.09
C THR A 22 5.35 -18.00 -1.42
N VAL A 23 4.82 -17.02 -2.15
CA VAL A 23 5.31 -16.66 -3.50
C VAL A 23 6.46 -15.64 -3.39
N TRP A 24 6.27 -14.64 -2.54
CA TRP A 24 7.29 -13.63 -2.24
C TRP A 24 6.98 -12.92 -0.93
N GLU A 25 8.01 -12.27 -0.41
CA GLU A 25 7.94 -11.35 0.72
C GLU A 25 8.55 -10.00 0.31
N SER A 26 8.04 -8.92 0.90
CA SER A 26 8.46 -7.56 0.61
C SER A 26 8.60 -6.75 1.88
N ALA A 27 9.58 -5.85 1.91
CA ALA A 27 9.87 -5.01 3.08
C ALA A 27 8.92 -3.80 3.22
N ILE A 28 7.88 -3.68 2.38
CA ILE A 28 6.92 -2.56 2.42
C ILE A 28 6.30 -2.46 3.82
N ARG A 29 6.33 -1.25 4.39
CA ARG A 29 5.76 -0.94 5.70
C ARG A 29 4.33 -0.45 5.57
N SER A 30 3.37 -1.37 5.42
CA SER A 30 1.96 -1.03 5.22
C SER A 30 1.09 -1.52 6.39
N PRO A 31 1.02 -0.77 7.51
CA PRO A 31 0.52 -1.29 8.78
C PRO A 31 -0.98 -1.59 8.85
N SER A 32 -1.83 -0.87 8.11
CA SER A 32 -3.26 -0.82 8.43
C SER A 32 -4.19 -0.82 7.21
N VAL A 33 -3.70 -0.47 6.02
CA VAL A 33 -4.56 -0.35 4.83
C VAL A 33 -5.13 -1.71 4.42
N VAL A 34 -6.33 -1.68 3.84
CA VAL A 34 -6.82 -2.79 3.02
C VAL A 34 -6.23 -2.64 1.61
N PRO A 35 -5.24 -3.45 1.20
CA PRO A 35 -4.57 -3.29 -0.09
C PRO A 35 -5.50 -3.61 -1.24
N LYS A 36 -5.17 -3.10 -2.44
CA LYS A 36 -5.94 -3.33 -3.67
C LYS A 36 -5.07 -3.84 -4.79
N LEU A 37 -5.54 -4.87 -5.49
CA LEU A 37 -4.95 -5.34 -6.74
C LEU A 37 -5.70 -4.71 -7.92
N SER A 38 -4.96 -4.10 -8.84
CA SER A 38 -5.48 -3.79 -10.18
C SER A 38 -5.08 -4.90 -11.14
N ALA A 39 -6.06 -5.73 -11.53
CA ALA A 39 -5.82 -6.84 -12.45
C ALA A 39 -5.42 -6.37 -13.87
N GLY A 40 -5.82 -5.17 -14.26
CA GLY A 40 -5.53 -4.62 -15.60
C GLY A 40 -4.06 -4.29 -15.82
N ASN A 41 -3.33 -3.89 -14.76
CA ASN A 41 -1.91 -3.51 -14.85
C ASN A 41 -0.98 -4.38 -13.99
N GLY A 42 -1.52 -5.30 -13.20
CA GLY A 42 -0.73 -6.20 -12.33
C GLY A 42 -0.09 -5.51 -11.13
N LEU A 43 -0.61 -4.34 -10.71
CA LEU A 43 -0.10 -3.59 -9.56
C LEU A 43 -0.93 -3.83 -8.31
N LEU A 44 -0.25 -4.11 -7.21
CA LEU A 44 -0.76 -4.07 -5.84
C LEU A 44 -0.51 -2.69 -5.24
N TYR A 45 -1.54 -2.10 -4.66
CA TYR A 45 -1.48 -0.80 -3.99
C TYR A 45 -1.50 -0.97 -2.48
N PHE A 46 -0.52 -0.36 -1.83
CA PHE A 46 -0.34 -0.29 -0.39
C PHE A 46 -0.27 1.17 0.07
N TYR A 47 -0.42 1.39 1.37
CA TYR A 47 -0.27 2.68 1.99
C TYR A 47 0.88 2.61 2.97
N GLU A 48 2.04 3.03 2.48
CA GLU A 48 3.33 2.81 3.11
C GLU A 48 3.65 3.92 4.11
N LYS A 49 4.07 3.51 5.31
CA LYS A 49 4.45 4.36 6.44
C LYS A 49 5.95 4.26 6.67
N GLU A 50 6.68 5.26 6.21
CA GLU A 50 8.14 5.31 6.36
C GLU A 50 8.54 6.22 7.54
N PRO A 51 9.42 5.75 8.44
CA PRO A 51 10.00 6.62 9.46
C PRO A 51 10.90 7.67 8.82
N ASN A 52 11.03 8.81 9.49
CA ASN A 52 12.08 9.77 9.20
C ASN A 52 12.88 10.11 10.47
N SER A 53 14.05 10.73 10.27
CA SER A 53 14.98 11.11 11.35
C SER A 53 14.39 12.12 12.34
N TRP A 54 13.35 12.84 11.95
CA TRP A 54 12.65 13.83 12.78
C TRP A 54 11.51 13.21 13.60
N GLY A 55 11.27 11.90 13.46
CA GLY A 55 10.20 11.20 14.16
C GLY A 55 8.80 11.50 13.61
N ILE A 56 8.68 12.08 12.42
CA ILE A 56 7.41 12.36 11.75
C ILE A 56 7.22 11.32 10.65
N ASP A 57 6.23 10.44 10.76
CA ASP A 57 6.06 9.40 9.76
C ASP A 57 5.60 10.00 8.41
N ALA A 58 6.18 9.55 7.30
CA ALA A 58 5.79 9.94 5.95
C ALA A 58 4.93 8.85 5.33
N TRP A 59 3.82 9.24 4.70
CA TRP A 59 2.83 8.35 4.12
C TRP A 59 2.89 8.39 2.61
N TYR A 60 2.84 7.22 1.98
CA TYR A 60 2.93 7.08 0.54
C TYR A 60 1.84 6.15 0.03
N LEU A 61 1.24 6.49 -1.10
CA LEU A 61 0.61 5.48 -1.95
C LEU A 61 1.73 4.75 -2.69
N THR A 62 1.84 3.46 -2.48
CA THR A 62 2.94 2.65 -3.02
C THR A 62 2.38 1.55 -3.92
N ALA A 63 2.93 1.41 -5.12
CA ALA A 63 2.62 0.32 -6.03
C ALA A 63 3.72 -0.74 -6.03
N VAL A 64 3.31 -1.99 -5.99
CA VAL A 64 4.15 -3.19 -5.97
C VAL A 64 3.74 -4.11 -7.11
N ASP A 65 4.70 -4.73 -7.76
CA ASP A 65 4.42 -5.73 -8.78
C ASP A 65 3.82 -7.00 -8.15
N PHE A 66 2.66 -7.43 -8.64
CA PHE A 66 1.98 -8.61 -8.12
C PHE A 66 2.79 -9.91 -8.26
N ARG A 67 3.60 -10.05 -9.31
CA ARG A 67 4.39 -11.25 -9.59
C ARG A 67 5.69 -11.29 -8.78
N THR A 68 6.37 -10.16 -8.62
CA THR A 68 7.71 -10.13 -8.00
C THR A 68 7.74 -9.62 -6.57
N GLY A 69 6.73 -8.89 -6.10
CA GLY A 69 6.76 -8.24 -4.78
C GLY A 69 7.64 -7.00 -4.71
N GLU A 70 8.21 -6.57 -5.84
CA GLU A 70 9.09 -5.40 -5.92
C GLU A 70 8.30 -4.10 -6.00
N ARG A 71 8.77 -3.07 -5.29
CA ARG A 71 8.23 -1.71 -5.38
C ARG A 71 8.45 -1.17 -6.79
N ARG A 72 7.38 -0.79 -7.48
CA ARG A 72 7.45 -0.15 -8.81
C ARG A 72 7.51 1.36 -8.72
N TRP A 73 6.70 1.95 -7.85
CA TRP A 73 6.73 3.38 -7.57
C TRP A 73 6.07 3.68 -6.23
N ARG A 74 6.26 4.92 -5.75
CA ARG A 74 5.51 5.47 -4.62
C ARG A 74 5.31 6.97 -4.80
N GLN A 75 4.21 7.49 -4.27
CA GLN A 75 3.88 8.91 -4.27
C GLN A 75 3.64 9.39 -2.84
N LEU A 76 4.34 10.43 -2.41
CA LEU A 76 4.13 11.05 -1.09
C LEU A 76 2.73 11.65 -1.04
N THR A 77 1.95 11.24 -0.04
CA THR A 77 0.60 11.77 0.20
C THR A 77 0.59 12.79 1.32
N GLY A 78 1.54 12.69 2.27
CA GLY A 78 1.78 13.69 3.30
C GLY A 78 2.59 13.14 4.48
N THR A 79 2.70 13.93 5.53
CA THR A 79 3.51 13.61 6.72
C THR A 79 2.75 13.84 8.00
N GLY A 80 2.97 12.99 8.99
CA GLY A 80 2.38 13.10 10.32
C GLY A 80 1.05 12.36 10.47
N PRO A 81 0.44 12.43 11.67
CA PRO A 81 -0.73 11.63 12.02
C PRO A 81 -1.96 11.97 11.19
N LEU A 82 -2.07 13.20 10.67
CA LEU A 82 -3.21 13.64 9.85
C LEU A 82 -3.32 12.92 8.49
N TYR A 83 -2.25 12.24 8.06
CA TYR A 83 -2.21 11.43 6.83
C TYR A 83 -2.27 9.92 7.08
N ASP A 84 -2.43 9.49 8.33
CA ASP A 84 -2.71 8.09 8.66
C ASP A 84 -4.10 7.70 8.15
N ASN A 85 -4.18 6.56 7.45
CA ASN A 85 -5.43 6.08 6.87
C ASN A 85 -6.36 5.42 7.89
N ASN A 86 -5.88 5.08 9.10
CA ASN A 86 -6.71 4.52 10.17
C ASN A 86 -7.62 3.36 9.69
N TRP A 87 -7.01 2.36 9.04
CA TRP A 87 -7.68 1.18 8.47
C TRP A 87 -8.63 1.44 7.29
N ALA A 88 -8.69 2.69 6.78
CA ALA A 88 -9.43 2.97 5.55
C ALA A 88 -8.82 2.20 4.35
N PRO A 89 -9.66 1.71 3.42
CA PRO A 89 -9.19 1.06 2.21
C PRO A 89 -8.63 2.06 1.20
N ILE A 90 -7.83 1.56 0.27
CA ILE A 90 -7.61 2.24 -1.02
C ILE A 90 -8.82 1.95 -1.92
N THR A 91 -9.28 2.95 -2.66
CA THR A 91 -10.33 2.80 -3.69
C THR A 91 -9.81 3.28 -5.03
N LEU A 92 -9.91 2.46 -6.06
CA LEU A 92 -9.53 2.82 -7.43
C LEU A 92 -10.78 3.26 -8.19
N GLY A 93 -10.80 4.52 -8.64
CA GLY A 93 -11.85 5.09 -9.47
C GLY A 93 -11.78 4.59 -10.91
N PRO A 94 -12.88 4.71 -11.68
CA PRO A 94 -12.93 4.30 -13.08
C PRO A 94 -12.01 5.14 -14.00
N ASP A 95 -11.59 6.31 -13.53
CA ASP A 95 -10.65 7.21 -14.19
C ASP A 95 -9.18 6.92 -13.84
N GLY A 96 -8.91 5.85 -13.07
CA GLY A 96 -7.57 5.50 -12.59
C GLY A 96 -7.13 6.24 -11.33
N THR A 97 -7.95 7.16 -10.79
CA THR A 97 -7.62 7.85 -9.54
C THR A 97 -7.62 6.88 -8.35
N ALA A 98 -6.57 6.90 -7.54
CA ALA A 98 -6.57 6.23 -6.25
C ALA A 98 -7.03 7.19 -5.13
N TYR A 99 -7.99 6.77 -4.33
CA TYR A 99 -8.49 7.50 -3.17
C TYR A 99 -8.16 6.76 -1.88
N VAL A 100 -7.72 7.51 -0.86
CA VAL A 100 -7.45 6.98 0.48
C VAL A 100 -8.06 7.92 1.51
N GLY A 101 -8.93 7.39 2.37
CA GLY A 101 -9.41 8.11 3.55
C GLY A 101 -8.29 8.26 4.56
N VAL A 102 -8.10 9.47 5.09
CA VAL A 102 -7.12 9.80 6.13
C VAL A 102 -7.78 10.65 7.21
N PHE A 103 -7.15 10.82 8.38
CA PHE A 103 -7.73 11.65 9.44
C PHE A 103 -8.08 13.07 8.99
N ASN A 104 -7.33 13.65 8.05
CA ASN A 104 -7.58 14.99 7.51
C ASN A 104 -8.43 15.00 6.22
N GLY A 105 -9.26 13.97 5.99
CA GLY A 105 -10.19 13.91 4.88
C GLY A 105 -9.86 12.81 3.86
N ILE A 106 -9.71 13.18 2.59
CA ILE A 106 -9.45 12.23 1.50
C ILE A 106 -8.24 12.69 0.71
N VAL A 107 -7.28 11.80 0.52
CA VAL A 107 -6.20 11.96 -0.45
C VAL A 107 -6.65 11.38 -1.78
N ALA A 108 -6.43 12.12 -2.88
CA ALA A 108 -6.56 11.64 -4.24
C ALA A 108 -5.19 11.65 -4.93
N VAL A 109 -4.79 10.53 -5.51
CA VAL A 109 -3.56 10.40 -6.30
C VAL A 109 -3.94 10.04 -7.73
N ARG A 110 -3.43 10.81 -8.69
CA ARG A 110 -3.73 10.71 -10.12
C ARG A 110 -2.44 10.84 -10.91
N ASP A 111 -2.34 10.08 -11.99
CA ASP A 111 -1.30 10.30 -12.98
C ASP A 111 -1.56 11.63 -13.69
N ALA A 112 -0.50 12.35 -14.07
CA ALA A 112 -0.62 13.41 -15.04
C ALA A 112 -0.83 12.74 -16.41
N GLY A 113 -2.01 12.91 -16.99
CA GLY A 113 -2.31 12.44 -18.35
C GLY A 113 -1.41 13.08 -19.41
#